data_AF-A0A2P2M3C3-F1
#
_entry.id   AF-A0A2P2M3C3-F1
#
_cell.length_a   1.000
_cell.length_b   1.000
_cell.length_c   1.000
_cell.angle_alpha   90.00
_cell.angle_beta   90.00
_cell.angle_gamma   90.00
#
_symmetry.space_group_name_H-M   'P 1'
#
loop_
_entity.id
_entity.type
_entity.pdbx_description
1 polymer ?
#
loop_
_entity_poly.entity_id
_entity_poly.type
_entity_poly.pdbx_seq_one_letter_code
_entity_poly.pdbx_strand_id
1 'polypeptide(L)' 'MGLWSKIKGKHSDFKGPPAVGQAIMKNLPLSEMIESCSVAGPGFVNVVLSKNWIAKVFCLSQLLVC' A
#
# COMPACT_ATOMS: atom_id res chain seq x y z
N MET A 1 -6.08 13.11 5.03
CA MET A 1 -4.76 12.48 4.83
C MET A 1 -3.75 13.05 5.83
N GLY A 2 -3.52 12.33 6.94
CA GLY A 2 -2.69 12.80 8.07
C GLY A 2 -1.25 13.15 7.69
N LEU A 3 -0.67 12.49 6.69
CA LEU A 3 0.62 12.85 6.12
C LEU A 3 0.54 14.17 5.33
N TRP A 4 -0.40 14.28 4.37
CA TRP A 4 -0.61 15.50 3.59
C TRP A 4 -0.82 16.73 4.47
N SER A 5 -1.61 16.63 5.54
CA SER A 5 -1.82 17.73 6.48
C SER A 5 -0.54 18.20 7.19
N LYS A 6 0.48 17.34 7.30
CA LYS A 6 1.79 17.65 7.92
C LYS A 6 2.82 18.19 6.92
N ILE A 7 2.70 17.84 5.64
CA ILE A 7 3.64 18.24 4.58
C ILE A 7 3.15 19.40 3.73
N LYS A 8 1.84 19.66 3.68
CA LYS A 8 1.27 20.82 2.98
C LYS A 8 1.89 22.11 3.56
N GLY A 9 2.37 22.99 2.69
CA GLY A 9 3.03 24.25 3.09
C GLY A 9 4.49 24.10 3.54
N LYS A 10 5.01 22.88 3.67
CA LYS A 10 6.46 22.64 3.72
C LYS A 10 6.93 22.46 2.29
N HIS A 11 8.08 23.06 1.92
CA HIS A 11 8.72 22.94 0.60
C HIS A 11 8.80 21.47 0.18
N SER A 12 7.78 20.99 -0.50
CA SER A 12 7.62 19.62 -0.93
C SER A 12 7.05 19.65 -2.33
N ASP A 13 7.58 18.79 -3.20
CA ASP A 13 7.20 18.76 -4.61
C ASP A 13 5.83 18.12 -4.85
N PHE A 14 5.13 17.70 -3.78
CA PHE A 14 3.85 17.03 -3.85
C PHE A 14 2.71 18.01 -4.07
N LYS A 15 2.10 17.93 -5.26
CA LYS A 15 0.94 18.74 -5.67
C LYS A 15 -0.39 18.14 -5.21
N GLY A 16 -0.55 17.99 -3.90
CA GLY A 16 -1.81 17.56 -3.30
C GLY A 16 -1.81 16.13 -2.74
N PRO A 17 -2.89 15.76 -2.04
CA PRO A 17 -3.03 14.43 -1.42
C PRO A 17 -2.88 13.25 -2.40
N PRO A 18 -3.41 13.28 -3.65
CA PRO A 18 -3.24 12.21 -4.61
C PRO A 18 -1.78 11.98 -5.02
N ALA A 19 -0.98 13.05 -5.17
CA ALA A 19 0.43 12.95 -5.52
C ALA A 19 1.23 12.23 -4.42
N VAL A 20 0.88 12.47 -3.16
CA VAL A 20 1.46 11.76 -2.01
C VAL A 20 1.09 10.27 -2.05
N GLY A 21 -0.18 9.95 -2.32
CA GLY A 21 -0.63 8.56 -2.45
C GLY A 21 0.11 7.81 -3.57
N GLN A 22 0.32 8.45 -4.72
CA GLN A 22 1.09 7.88 -5.82
C GLN A 22 2.56 7.67 -5.46
N ALA A 23 3.16 8.61 -4.73
CA ALA A 23 4.54 8.48 -4.27
C ALA A 23 4.69 7.32 -3.29
N ILE A 24 3.76 7.16 -2.35
CA ILE A 24 3.73 6.01 -1.43
C ILE A 24 3.61 4.72 -2.24
N MET A 25 2.65 4.63 -3.17
CA MET A 25 2.45 3.47 -4.03
C MET A 25 3.73 3.05 -4.76
N LYS A 26 4.49 4.00 -5.32
CA LYS A 26 5.75 3.74 -6.04
C LYS A 26 6.90 3.32 -5.14
N ASN A 27 6.86 3.69 -3.86
CA ASN A 27 7.91 3.38 -2.88
C ASN A 27 7.54 2.20 -1.96
N LEU A 28 6.40 1.54 -2.20
CA LEU A 28 6.08 0.30 -1.48
C LEU A 28 7.09 -0.79 -1.86
N PRO A 29 7.58 -1.57 -0.89
CA PRO A 29 8.52 -2.66 -1.16
C PRO A 29 7.85 -3.73 -2.02
N LEU A 30 8.58 -4.23 -3.01
CA LEU A 30 8.16 -5.40 -3.77
C LEU A 30 8.10 -6.60 -2.83
N SER A 31 6.93 -7.23 -2.73
CA SER A 31 6.69 -8.38 -1.86
C SER A 31 5.77 -9.37 -2.57
N GLU A 32 5.98 -10.67 -2.35
CA GLU A 32 5.07 -11.73 -2.80
C GLU A 32 3.63 -11.53 -2.29
N MET A 33 3.48 -10.76 -1.21
CA MET A 33 2.20 -10.42 -0.58
C MET A 33 1.35 -9.46 -1.44
N ILE A 34 1.97 -8.59 -2.24
CA ILE A 34 1.26 -7.52 -2.96
C ILE A 34 1.01 -7.96 -4.40
N GLU A 35 -0.27 -8.04 -4.81
CA GLU A 35 -0.67 -8.34 -6.18
C GLU A 35 -0.79 -7.07 -7.03
N SER A 36 -1.45 -6.05 -6.50
CA SER A 36 -1.54 -4.75 -7.17
C SER A 36 -1.78 -3.62 -6.18
N CYS A 37 -1.39 -2.41 -6.58
CA CYS A 37 -1.65 -1.20 -5.82
C CYS A 37 -2.32 -0.18 -6.74
N SER A 38 -3.28 0.59 -6.20
CA SER A 38 -3.94 1.68 -6.92
C SER A 38 -4.19 2.85 -6.00
N VAL A 39 -4.36 4.03 -6.58
CA VAL A 39 -4.68 5.26 -5.82
C VAL A 39 -6.06 5.74 -6.25
N ALA A 40 -6.96 5.93 -5.29
CA ALA A 40 -8.33 6.37 -5.53
C ALA A 40 -8.66 7.67 -4.77
N GLY A 41 -9.53 8.49 -5.38
CA GLY A 41 -10.08 9.70 -4.78
C GLY A 41 -9.01 10.67 -4.26
N PRO A 42 -9.15 11.20 -3.02
CA PRO A 42 -8.22 12.17 -2.44
C PRO A 42 -6.91 11.54 -1.94
N GLY A 43 -6.38 10.51 -2.62
CA GLY A 43 -5.10 9.88 -2.31
C GLY A 43 -5.17 8.63 -1.42
N PHE A 44 -6.31 7.92 -1.38
CA PHE A 44 -6.37 6.61 -0.74
C PHE A 44 -5.53 5.61 -1.55
N VAL A 45 -4.65 4.87 -0.88
CA VAL A 45 -3.85 3.82 -1.50
C VAL A 45 -4.52 2.48 -1.22
N ASN A 46 -5.05 1.86 -2.27
CA ASN A 46 -5.66 0.54 -2.22
C ASN A 46 -4.59 -0.50 -2.56
N VAL A 47 -4.49 -1.55 -1.75
CA VAL A 47 -3.54 -2.66 -1.95
C VAL A 47 -4.35 -3.95 -2.08
N VAL A 48 -4.16 -4.67 -3.17
CA VAL A 48 -4.71 -6.00 -3.40
C VAL A 48 -3.64 -7.01 -3.00
N LEU A 49 -4.01 -7.92 -2.11
CA LEU A 49 -3.13 -8.99 -1.63
C LEU A 49 -3.18 -10.17 -2.60
N SER A 50 -2.00 -10.78 -2.81
CA SER A 50 -1.84 -11.97 -3.63
C SER A 50 -2.60 -13.16 -3.04
N LYS A 51 -3.51 -13.72 -3.83
CA LYS A 51 -4.23 -14.96 -3.47
C LYS A 51 -3.27 -16.12 -3.21
N ASN A 52 -2.18 -16.20 -3.97
CA ASN A 52 -1.16 -17.23 -3.79
C ASN A 52 -0.45 -17.09 -2.45
N TRP A 53 -0.14 -15.85 -2.05
CA TRP A 53 0.48 -15.58 -0.75
C TRP A 53 -0.49 -15.92 0.40
N ILE A 54 -1.75 -15.53 0.28
CA ILE A 54 -2.79 -15.87 1.27
C ILE A 54 -2.92 -17.39 1.40
N ALA A 55 -3.00 -18.12 0.27
CA ALA A 55 -3.10 -19.57 0.27
C ALA A 55 -1.88 -20.24 0.93
N LYS A 56 -0.66 -19.76 0.63
CA LYS A 56 0.58 -20.24 1.24
C LYS A 56 0.58 -20.05 2.75
N VAL A 57 0.24 -18.85 3.24
CA VAL A 57 0.18 -18.55 4.68
C VAL A 57 -0.89 -19.40 5.37
N PHE A 58 -2.07 -19.52 4.77
CA PHE A 58 -3.17 -20.29 5.35
C PHE A 58 -2.86 -21.79 5.42
N CYS A 59 -2.30 -22.36 4.35
CA CYS A 59 -1.90 -23.76 4.31
C CYS A 59 -0.77 -24.06 5.29
N LEU A 60 0.21 -23.17 5.42
CA LEU A 60 1.28 -23.27 6.43
C LEU A 60 0.71 -23.18 7.85
N SER A 61 -0.31 -22.35 8.09
CA SER A 61 -0.94 -22.25 9.41
C SER A 61 -1.68 -23.53 9.81
N GLN A 62 -2.22 -24.29 8.86
CA GLN A 62 -2.86 -25.57 9.13
C GLN A 62 -1.85 -26.68 9.46
N LEU A 63 -0.65 -26.66 8.86
CA LEU A 63 0.40 -27.64 9.15
C LEU A 63 1.06 -27.47 10.54
N LEU A 64 0.97 -26.29 11.15
CA LEU A 64 1.54 -26.01 12.47
C LEU A 64 0.61 -26.37 13.64
N VAL A 65 -0.64 -26.75 13.35
CA VAL A 65 -1.66 -27.12 14.34
C VAL A 65 -1.94 -28.64 14.33
N CYS A 66 -1.26 -29.40 13.47
CA CYS A 66 -1.23 -30.87 13.48
C CYS A 66 0.12 -31.38 13.97
#